data_AF-A0A820D0Q2-F1
#
_entry.id   AF-A0A820D0Q2-F1
#
_cell.length_a   1.000
_cell.length_b   1.000
_cell.length_c   1.000
_cell.angle_alpha   90.00
_cell.angle_beta   90.00
_cell.angle_gamma   90.00
#
_symmetry.space_group_name_H-M   'P 1'
#
loop_
_entity.id
_entity.type
_entity.pdbx_description
1 polymer ?
#
loop_
_entity_poly.entity_id
_entity_poly.type
_entity_poly.pdbx_seq_one_letter_code
_entity_poly.pdbx_strand_id
1 'polypeptide(L)' 'EFVNGHCEVFADSGIRTGTDVLKCLALSAKGVLIGRPILYGLACGGHNGVEAVLNLLKQELMYDMTSCSLKKIEQINE' A
#
# COMPACT_ATOMS: atom_id res chain seq x y z
N GLU A 1 14.95 -0.23 -10.90
CA GLU A 1 14.13 0.99 -10.72
C GLU A 1 13.27 1.24 -11.95
N PHE A 2 11.99 1.54 -11.76
CA PHE A 2 11.16 2.00 -12.87
C PHE A 2 11.70 3.32 -13.43
N VAL A 3 11.58 3.50 -14.75
CA VAL A 3 11.89 4.74 -15.47
C VAL A 3 13.26 5.37 -15.16
N ASN A 4 14.22 4.60 -14.62
CA ASN A 4 15.54 5.09 -14.17
C ASN A 4 15.47 6.38 -13.33
N GLY A 5 14.47 6.50 -12.46
CA GLY A 5 14.34 7.65 -11.55
C GLY A 5 13.95 8.98 -12.19
N HIS A 6 13.58 9.03 -13.48
CA HIS A 6 13.20 10.27 -14.15
C HIS A 6 11.85 10.83 -13.67
N CYS A 7 10.99 10.00 -13.07
CA CYS A 7 9.77 10.43 -12.40
C CYS A 7 9.33 9.45 -11.31
N GLU A 8 8.46 9.92 -10.41
CA GLU A 8 7.82 9.06 -9.41
C GLU A 8 6.79 8.15 -10.07
N VAL A 9 6.83 6.86 -9.73
CA VAL A 9 5.91 5.85 -10.26
C VAL A 9 4.99 5.35 -9.16
N PHE A 10 3.68 5.45 -9.38
CA PHE A 10 2.66 4.93 -8.49
C PHE A 10 1.97 3.71 -9.12
N ALA A 11 1.49 2.77 -8.30
CA ALA A 11 0.77 1.58 -8.77
C ALA A 11 -0.69 1.55 -8.28
N ASP A 12 -1.60 1.03 -9.09
CA ASP A 12 -3.00 0.75 -8.74
C ASP A 12 -3.44 -0.53 -9.48
N SER A 13 -4.73 -0.84 -9.47
CA SER A 13 -5.38 -1.97 -10.13
C SER A 13 -5.14 -3.30 -9.44
N GLY A 14 -5.68 -3.46 -8.24
CA GLY A 14 -5.79 -4.77 -7.59
C GLY A 14 -5.31 -4.85 -6.15
N ILE A 15 -4.83 -3.75 -5.57
CA ILE A 15 -4.31 -3.72 -4.19
C ILE A 15 -5.40 -4.01 -3.16
N ARG A 16 -5.31 -5.14 -2.45
CA ARG A 16 -6.30 -5.54 -1.42
C ARG A 16 -5.69 -5.89 -0.08
N THR A 17 -4.40 -6.23 -0.04
CA THR A 17 -3.69 -6.67 1.15
C THR A 17 -2.39 -5.91 1.36
N GLY A 18 -1.85 -5.93 2.59
CA GLY A 18 -0.51 -5.44 2.90
C GLY A 18 0.58 -5.99 1.97
N THR A 19 0.54 -7.29 1.64
CA THR A 19 1.54 -7.91 0.77
C THR A 19 1.50 -7.39 -0.66
N ASP A 20 0.33 -6.97 -1.15
CA ASP A 20 0.20 -6.33 -2.47
C ASP A 20 0.94 -4.99 -2.46
N VAL A 21 0.74 -4.20 -1.40
CA VAL A 21 1.45 -2.92 -1.20
C VAL A 21 2.96 -3.16 -1.13
N LEU A 22 3.39 -4.10 -0.29
CA LEU A 22 4.81 -4.42 -0.10
C LEU A 22 5.49 -4.84 -1.40
N LYS A 23 4.85 -5.70 -2.21
CA LYS A 23 5.38 -6.12 -3.52
C LYS A 23 5.52 -4.94 -4.48
N CYS A 24 4.53 -4.05 -4.54
CA CYS A 24 4.62 -2.86 -5.39
C CYS A 24 5.78 -1.95 -4.95
N LEU A 25 5.95 -1.72 -3.65
CA LEU A 25 7.06 -0.93 -3.11
C LEU A 25 8.42 -1.58 -3.41
N ALA A 26 8.54 -2.90 -3.28
CA ALA A 26 9.73 -3.69 -3.61
C ALA A 26 10.06 -3.72 -5.11
N LEU A 27 9.07 -3.46 -5.96
CA LEU A 27 9.26 -3.24 -7.39
C LEU A 27 9.65 -1.78 -7.71
N SER A 28 10.02 -0.99 -6.71
CA SER A 28 10.38 0.43 -6.82
C SER A 28 9.21 1.38 -7.14
N ALA A 29 7.96 1.01 -6.85
CA ALA A 29 6.88 2.00 -6.83
C ALA A 29 7.05 2.95 -5.63
N LYS A 30 6.80 4.25 -5.84
CA LYS A 30 6.80 5.28 -4.78
C LYS A 30 5.67 5.10 -3.78
N GLY A 31 4.56 4.53 -4.24
CA GLY A 31 3.36 4.27 -3.44
C GLY A 31 2.29 3.58 -4.27
N VAL A 32 1.18 3.25 -3.61
CA VAL A 32 0.03 2.63 -4.24
C VAL A 32 -1.22 3.48 -4.09
N LEU A 33 -2.15 3.36 -5.03
CA LEU A 33 -3.45 4.01 -5.01
C LEU A 33 -4.53 2.96 -4.75
N ILE A 34 -5.60 3.36 -4.06
CA ILE A 34 -6.69 2.47 -3.66
C ILE A 34 -8.01 3.04 -4.19
N GLY A 35 -8.61 2.36 -5.17
CA GLY A 35 -9.91 2.73 -5.74
C GLY A 35 -11.09 2.10 -5.00
N ARG A 36 -11.60 0.97 -5.53
CA ARG A 36 -12.85 0.31 -5.07
C ARG A 36 -12.96 0.09 -3.55
N PRO A 37 -11.91 -0.34 -2.82
CA PRO A 37 -12.02 -0.52 -1.37
C PRO A 37 -12.43 0.74 -0.61
N ILE A 38 -12.00 1.93 -1.07
CA ILE A 38 -12.41 3.21 -0.46
C ILE A 38 -13.91 3.43 -0.64
N LEU A 39 -14.44 3.16 -1.84
CA LEU A 39 -15.89 3.28 -2.11
C LEU A 39 -16.72 2.29 -1.28
N TYR A 40 -16.19 1.09 -1.07
CA TYR A 40 -16.86 0.08 -0.23
C TYR A 40 -16.89 0.50 1.24
N GLY A 41 -15.75 0.98 1.77
CA GLY A 41 -15.70 1.56 3.12
C GLY A 41 -16.68 2.72 3.28
N LEU A 42 -16.72 3.62 2.30
CA LEU A 42 -17.66 4.74 2.28
C LEU A 42 -19.12 4.28 2.31
N ALA A 43 -19.49 3.29 1.50
CA ALA A 43 -20.85 2.75 1.46
C ALA A 43 -21.25 2.04 2.76
N CYS A 44 -20.31 1.33 3.41
CA CYS A 44 -20.59 0.58 4.63
C CYS A 44 -20.63 1.44 5.90
N GLY A 45 -19.86 2.52 5.98
CA GLY A 45 -19.68 3.26 7.23
C GLY A 45 -19.32 4.73 7.07
N GLY A 46 -19.55 5.32 5.89
CA GLY A 46 -19.20 6.71 5.63
C GLY A 46 -17.70 6.96 5.83
N HIS A 47 -17.38 8.07 6.48
CA HIS A 47 -16.01 8.43 6.85
C HIS A 47 -15.30 7.33 7.65
N ASN A 48 -15.96 6.80 8.68
CA ASN A 48 -15.38 5.77 9.56
C ASN A 48 -15.08 4.47 8.80
N GLY A 49 -15.88 4.14 7.80
CA GLY A 49 -15.64 2.97 6.95
C GLY A 49 -14.44 3.16 6.01
N VAL A 50 -14.25 4.37 5.47
CA VAL A 50 -13.03 4.70 4.70
C VAL A 50 -11.80 4.63 5.58
N GLU A 51 -11.86 5.22 6.77
CA GLU A 51 -10.76 5.19 7.73
C GLU A 51 -10.42 3.75 8.15
N ALA A 52 -11.41 2.91 8.41
CA ALA A 52 -11.21 1.50 8.74
C ALA A 52 -10.47 0.73 7.63
N VAL A 53 -10.82 0.95 6.36
CA VAL A 53 -10.14 0.31 5.21
C VAL A 53 -8.68 0.75 5.11
N LEU A 54 -8.40 2.05 5.24
CA LEU A 54 -7.04 2.57 5.20
C LEU A 54 -6.19 2.07 6.38
N ASN A 55 -6.77 2.04 7.57
CA ASN A 55 -6.10 1.55 8.77
C ASN A 55 -5.80 0.05 8.69
N LEU A 56 -6.73 -0.75 8.13
CA LEU A 56 -6.51 -2.19 7.92
C LEU A 56 -5.33 -2.43 6.97
N LEU A 57 -5.33 -1.80 5.80
CA LEU A 57 -4.22 -1.91 4.83
C LEU A 57 -2.87 -1.48 5.43
N LYS A 58 -2.87 -0.41 6.23
CA LYS A 58 -1.67 0.05 6.94
C LYS A 58 -1.17 -0.98 7.96
N GLN A 59 -2.07 -1.57 8.74
CA GLN A 59 -1.73 -2.59 9.74
C GLN A 59 -1.17 -3.84 9.09
N GLU A 60 -1.78 -4.31 7.99
CA GLU A 60 -1.29 -5.45 7.22
C GLU A 60 0.10 -5.17 6.64
N LEU A 61 0.31 -4.01 6.00
CA LEU A 61 1.63 -3.63 5.50
C LEU A 61 2.69 -3.64 6.60
N MET A 62 2.38 -3.09 7.78
CA MET A 62 3.30 -3.12 8.93
C MET A 62 3.61 -4.55 9.39
N TYR A 63 2.61 -5.42 9.41
CA TYR A 63 2.78 -6.84 9.77
C TYR A 63 3.69 -7.56 8.76
N ASP A 64 3.47 -7.34 7.46
CA ASP A 64 4.26 -7.95 6.40
C ASP A 64 5.71 -7.45 6.39
N MET A 65 5.91 -6.13 6.55
CA MET A 65 7.25 -5.55 6.73
C MET A 65 7.98 -6.12 7.94
N THR A 66 7.28 -6.27 9.07
CA THR A 66 7.85 -6.86 10.30
C THR A 66 8.27 -8.31 10.07
N SER A 67 7.47 -9.07 9.32
CA SER A 67 7.78 -10.45 8.95
C SER A 67 9.03 -10.54 8.06
N CYS A 68 9.33 -9.50 7.29
CA CYS A 68 10.57 -9.33 6.52
C CYS A 68 11.71 -8.64 7.29
N SER A 69 11.57 -8.39 8.60
CA SER A 69 12.53 -7.64 9.43
C SER A 69 12.80 -6.19 8.97
N LEU A 70 11.86 -5.59 8.23
CA LEU A 70 11.92 -4.22 7.75
C LEU A 70 11.23 -3.29 8.75
N LYS A 71 11.94 -2.24 9.18
CA LYS A 71 11.43 -1.25 10.14
C LYS A 71 10.93 0.03 9.47
N LYS A 72 11.41 0.29 8.26
CA LYS A 72 11.12 1.49 7.48
C LYS A 72 10.91 1.16 6.01
N ILE A 73 10.13 1.98 5.33
CA ILE A 73 9.79 1.77 3.91
C ILE A 73 11.04 1.85 3.02
N GLU A 74 12.02 2.68 3.41
CA GLU A 74 13.28 2.84 2.67
C GLU A 74 14.07 1.53 2.58
N GLN A 75 13.91 0.63 3.56
CA GLN A 75 14.61 -0.66 3.59
C GLN A 75 14.01 -1.70 2.64
N ILE A 76 12.85 -1.45 2.04
CA ILE A 76 12.19 -2.41 1.14
C ILE A 76 12.99 -2.61 -0.16
N ASN A 77 13.75 -1.60 -0.58
CA ASN A 77 14.53 -1.60 -1.82
C ASN A 77 16.06 -1.60 -1.59
N GLU A 78 16.51 -1.84 -0.35
CA GLU A 78 17.93 -2.11 -0.02
C GLU A 78 18.31 -3.55 -0.41
#